data_AF-A0A5E4JTX0-F1
#
_entry.id   AF-A0A5E4JTX0-F1
#
_cell.length_a   1.000
_cell.length_b   1.000
_cell.length_c   1.000
_cell.angle_alpha   90.00
_cell.angle_beta   90.00
_cell.angle_gamma   90.00
#
_symmetry.space_group_name_H-M   'P 1'
#
loop_
_entity.id
_entity.type
_entity.pdbx_description
1 polymer ?
#
loop_
_entity_poly.entity_id
_entity_poly.type
_entity_poly.pdbx_seq_one_letter_code
_entity_poly.pdbx_strand_id
1 'polypeptide(L)'
;MFGIGRICVKIAGRDAGMKCVVVDVLDKNFVLIDGQTRRRKCNMSHLEPLAQKISIEKGASHEHIVAALKDVGIEVVERKTKAKAPARSKPIAKPVEVKPVVKPAVKKAVVKPTVPTG
;
A
#
# COMPACT_ATOMS: atom_id res chain seq x y z
N MET A 1 7.71 -7.92 19.08
CA MET A 1 6.78 -9.01 18.73
C MET A 1 5.41 -8.39 18.43
N PHE A 2 4.85 -8.64 17.25
CA PHE A 2 3.51 -8.18 16.89
C PHE A 2 2.48 -9.20 17.37
N GLY A 3 1.48 -8.74 18.10
CA GLY A 3 0.41 -9.57 18.63
C GLY A 3 -0.88 -8.80 18.69
N ILE A 4 -1.98 -9.51 18.92
CA ILE A 4 -3.31 -8.92 19.00
C ILE A 4 -3.34 -7.84 20.10
N GLY A 5 -3.92 -6.70 19.77
CA GLY A 5 -4.04 -5.55 20.66
C GLY A 5 -2.77 -4.70 20.81
N ARG A 6 -1.68 -5.03 20.10
CA ARG A 6 -0.50 -4.16 20.06
C ARG A 6 -0.82 -2.89 19.26
N ILE A 7 -0.56 -1.74 19.85
CA ILE A 7 -0.67 -0.46 19.16
C ILE A 7 0.58 -0.29 18.28
N CYS A 8 0.37 0.14 17.04
CA CYS A 8 1.42 0.41 16.08
C CYS A 8 1.16 1.74 15.38
N VAL A 9 2.21 2.38 14.87
CA VAL A 9 2.11 3.50 13.94
C VAL A 9 2.51 3.02 12.56
N LYS A 10 1.75 3.41 11.55
CA LYS A 10 2.10 3.10 10.16
C LYS A 10 3.12 4.11 9.66
N ILE A 11 4.30 3.64 9.27
CA ILE A 11 5.42 4.49 8.85
C ILE A 11 5.26 4.92 7.38
N ALA A 12 4.70 4.05 6.54
CA ALA A 12 4.67 4.23 5.09
C ALA A 12 3.30 3.97 4.45
N GLY A 13 3.00 4.73 3.38
CA GLY A 13 1.80 4.59 2.55
C GLY A 13 0.80 5.73 2.72
N ARG A 14 -0.44 5.54 2.23
CA ARG A 14 -1.53 6.54 2.33
C ARG A 14 -1.92 6.86 3.78
N ASP A 15 -1.72 5.90 4.66
CA ASP A 15 -2.08 5.96 6.07
C ASP A 15 -0.87 6.26 6.96
N ALA A 16 0.23 6.78 6.40
CA ALA A 16 1.44 7.06 7.15
C ALA A 16 1.20 8.10 8.25
N GLY A 17 1.82 7.87 9.42
CA GLY A 17 1.67 8.71 10.62
C GLY A 17 0.41 8.45 11.43
N MET A 18 -0.45 7.53 11.00
CA MET A 18 -1.67 7.16 11.74
C MET A 18 -1.41 5.99 12.70
N LYS A 19 -2.12 6.02 13.83
CA LYS A 19 -2.05 5.00 14.87
C LYS A 19 -3.10 3.93 14.60
N CYS A 20 -2.70 2.67 14.69
CA CYS A 20 -3.55 1.52 14.44
C CYS A 20 -3.29 0.43 15.46
N VAL A 21 -4.27 -0.45 15.65
CA VAL A 21 -4.18 -1.62 16.51
C VAL A 21 -4.19 -2.86 15.63
N VAL A 22 -3.38 -3.86 16.00
CA VAL A 22 -3.42 -5.18 15.37
C VAL A 22 -4.64 -5.94 15.88
N VAL A 23 -5.59 -6.20 15.00
CA VAL A 23 -6.83 -6.95 15.30
C VAL A 23 -6.60 -8.45 15.14
N ASP A 24 -5.84 -8.82 14.12
CA ASP A 24 -5.56 -10.21 13.80
C ASP A 24 -4.18 -10.35 13.15
N VAL A 25 -3.54 -11.49 13.36
CA VAL A 25 -2.29 -11.88 12.72
C VAL A 25 -2.63 -12.95 11.69
N LEU A 26 -2.61 -12.60 10.40
CA LEU A 26 -2.96 -13.54 9.34
C LEU A 26 -1.80 -14.47 9.02
N ASP A 27 -0.61 -13.91 8.88
CA ASP A 27 0.58 -14.60 8.39
C ASP A 27 1.82 -14.17 9.19
N LYS A 28 2.98 -14.74 8.87
CA LYS A 28 4.28 -14.35 9.45
C LYS A 28 4.65 -12.89 9.20
N ASN A 29 4.19 -12.31 8.09
CA ASN A 29 4.56 -10.96 7.65
C ASN A 29 3.36 -10.01 7.57
N PHE A 30 2.14 -10.52 7.66
CA PHE A 30 0.94 -9.73 7.44
C PHE A 30 0.01 -9.75 8.63
N VAL A 31 -0.51 -8.57 8.96
CA VAL A 31 -1.45 -8.34 10.04
C VAL A 31 -2.66 -7.58 9.54
N LEU A 32 -3.80 -7.83 10.18
CA LEU A 32 -5.00 -7.02 10.04
C LEU A 32 -4.89 -5.86 11.02
N ILE A 33 -4.87 -4.64 10.50
CA ILE A 33 -4.90 -3.43 11.33
C ILE A 33 -6.25 -2.75 11.22
N ASP A 34 -6.64 -2.07 12.30
CA ASP A 34 -7.82 -1.22 12.37
C ASP A 34 -7.60 -0.09 13.41
N GLY A 35 -8.43 0.94 13.41
CA GLY A 35 -8.33 2.09 14.30
C GLY A 35 -8.43 3.42 13.55
N GLN A 36 -7.41 4.28 13.66
CA GLN A 36 -7.40 5.54 12.89
C GLN A 36 -7.21 5.29 11.39
N THR A 37 -6.55 4.20 11.05
CA THR A 37 -6.40 3.72 9.67
C THR A 37 -7.62 2.90 9.26
N ARG A 38 -7.94 2.91 7.97
CA ARG A 38 -8.94 1.99 7.42
C ARG A 38 -8.55 0.54 7.70
N ARG A 39 -9.53 -0.29 8.04
CA ARG A 39 -9.34 -1.73 8.26
C ARG A 39 -8.71 -2.37 7.02
N ARG A 40 -7.45 -2.84 7.13
CA ARG A 40 -6.70 -3.40 5.98
C ARG A 40 -5.63 -4.39 6.42
N LYS A 41 -5.33 -5.35 5.54
CA LYS A 41 -4.11 -6.16 5.60
C LYS A 41 -2.89 -5.28 5.35
N CYS A 42 -1.96 -5.21 6.30
CA CYS A 42 -0.70 -4.48 6.19
C CYS A 42 0.48 -5.40 6.49
N ASN A 43 1.62 -5.11 5.85
CA ASN A 43 2.87 -5.80 6.14
C ASN A 43 3.45 -5.25 7.45
N MET A 44 3.95 -6.14 8.32
CA MET A 44 4.62 -5.80 9.58
C MET A 44 5.82 -4.88 9.37
N SER A 45 6.49 -4.95 8.21
CA SER A 45 7.66 -4.12 7.89
C SER A 45 7.33 -2.61 7.79
N HIS A 46 6.04 -2.26 7.65
CA HIS A 46 5.57 -0.88 7.54
C HIS A 46 4.99 -0.35 8.86
N LEU A 47 5.02 -1.16 9.92
CA LEU A 47 4.43 -0.86 11.21
C LEU A 47 5.53 -0.72 12.25
N GLU A 48 5.46 0.36 13.03
CA GLU A 48 6.30 0.57 14.20
C GLU A 48 5.48 0.24 15.45
N PRO A 49 5.83 -0.82 16.21
CA PRO A 49 5.10 -1.17 17.41
C PRO A 49 5.41 -0.17 18.53
N LEU A 50 4.38 0.29 19.22
CA LEU A 50 4.53 1.11 20.44
C LEU A 50 4.72 0.23 21.68
N ALA A 51 5.14 0.86 22.78
CA ALA A 51 5.26 0.21 24.08
C ALA A 51 3.90 -0.23 24.66
N GLN A 52 2.82 0.46 24.28
CA GLN A 52 1.46 0.22 24.78
C GLN A 52 0.81 -0.99 24.11
N LYS A 53 0.00 -1.71 24.90
CA LYS A 53 -0.81 -2.84 24.46
C LYS A 53 -2.20 -2.72 25.07
N ILE A 54 -3.20 -2.98 24.24
CA ILE A 54 -4.60 -3.10 24.63
C ILE A 54 -4.94 -4.59 24.63
N SER A 55 -5.81 -5.03 25.54
CA SER A 55 -6.38 -6.36 25.46
C SER A 55 -7.66 -6.29 24.64
N ILE A 56 -7.66 -6.87 23.44
CA ILE A 56 -8.83 -7.00 22.57
C ILE A 56 -8.98 -8.44 22.11
N GLU A 57 -10.22 -8.83 21.81
CA GLU A 57 -10.51 -10.13 21.21
C GLU A 57 -10.12 -10.15 19.72
N LYS A 58 -9.86 -11.37 19.22
CA LYS A 58 -9.54 -11.59 17.81
C LYS A 58 -10.75 -11.21 16.96
N GLY A 59 -10.57 -10.27 16.03
CA GLY A 59 -11.64 -9.86 15.13
C GLY A 59 -12.64 -8.86 15.70
N ALA A 60 -12.30 -8.16 16.79
CA ALA A 60 -13.13 -7.11 17.40
C ALA A 60 -13.74 -6.12 16.37
N SER A 61 -14.93 -5.60 16.71
CA SER A 61 -15.63 -4.60 15.92
C SER A 61 -14.90 -3.26 15.94
N HIS A 62 -15.09 -2.46 14.89
CA HIS A 62 -14.43 -1.16 14.75
C HIS A 62 -14.75 -0.21 15.91
N GLU A 63 -16.00 -0.21 16.39
CA GLU A 63 -16.45 0.62 17.51
C GLU A 63 -15.68 0.34 18.81
N HIS A 64 -15.46 -0.94 19.11
CA HIS A 64 -14.74 -1.35 20.31
C HIS A 64 -13.27 -0.93 20.26
N ILE A 65 -12.66 -0.99 19.07
CA ILE A 65 -11.27 -0.58 18.85
C ILE A 65 -11.13 0.94 19.00
N VAL A 66 -12.11 1.70 18.48
CA VAL A 66 -12.12 3.16 18.63
C VAL A 66 -12.30 3.56 20.10
N ALA A 67 -13.16 2.87 20.85
CA ALA A 67 -13.31 3.10 22.30
C ALA A 67 -11.99 2.83 23.04
N ALA A 68 -11.40 1.64 22.84
CA ALA A 68 -10.17 1.28 23.52
C ALA A 68 -8.97 2.18 23.15
N LEU A 69 -8.93 2.72 21.94
CA LEU A 69 -7.92 3.71 21.55
C LEU A 69 -8.10 5.04 22.30
N LYS A 70 -9.34 5.47 22.54
CA LYS A 70 -9.62 6.70 23.31
C LYS A 70 -9.18 6.57 24.77
N ASP A 71 -9.39 5.41 25.39
CA ASP A 71 -8.99 5.15 26.78
C ASP A 71 -7.47 5.26 26.99
N VAL A 72 -6.69 4.94 25.95
CA VAL A 72 -5.21 5.02 25.98
C VAL A 72 -4.71 6.45 25.66
N GLY A 73 -5.61 7.42 25.47
CA GLY A 73 -5.26 8.79 25.11
C GLY A 73 -4.77 8.92 23.67
N ILE A 74 -5.06 7.93 22.83
CA ILE A 74 -4.82 8.02 21.39
C ILE A 74 -6.07 8.62 20.77
N GLU A 75 -6.07 9.95 20.66
CA GLU A 75 -7.13 10.64 19.94
C GLU A 75 -7.11 10.22 18.47
N VAL A 76 -8.18 9.54 18.06
CA VAL A 76 -8.56 9.36 16.66
C VAL A 76 -8.97 10.73 16.13
N VAL A 77 -7.97 11.59 15.89
CA VAL A 77 -8.22 12.85 15.22
C VAL A 77 -8.45 12.50 13.76
N GLU A 78 -9.71 12.51 13.36
CA GLU A 78 -10.09 12.72 11.96
C GLU A 78 -9.54 14.09 11.55
N ARG A 79 -8.25 14.14 11.18
CA ARG A 79 -7.72 15.35 10.54
C ARG A 79 -8.39 15.44 9.19
N LYS A 80 -9.42 16.28 9.12
CA LYS A 80 -9.68 17.10 7.92
C LYS A 80 -8.31 17.60 7.48
N THR A 81 -7.84 17.09 6.35
CA THR A 81 -6.59 17.51 5.75
C THR A 81 -6.57 19.04 5.78
N LYS A 82 -5.53 19.63 6.37
CA LYS A 82 -5.21 21.03 6.08
C LYS A 82 -5.30 21.16 4.57
N ALA A 83 -6.18 22.07 4.12
CA ALA A 83 -6.39 22.35 2.72
C ALA A 83 -5.02 22.39 2.04
N LYS A 84 -4.82 21.53 1.05
CA LYS A 84 -3.65 21.64 0.20
C LYS A 84 -3.67 23.06 -0.34
N ALA A 85 -2.59 23.81 -0.10
CA ALA A 85 -2.31 25.03 -0.83
C ALA A 85 -2.53 24.77 -2.34
N PRO A 86 -3.07 25.75 -3.08
CA PRO A 86 -3.53 25.54 -4.44
C PRO A 86 -2.44 24.91 -5.30
N ALA A 87 -2.87 23.96 -6.12
CA ALA A 87 -2.03 23.20 -7.02
C ALA A 87 -1.08 24.12 -7.78
N ARG A 88 0.23 23.92 -7.62
CA ARG A 88 1.18 24.40 -8.62
C ARG A 88 0.85 23.63 -9.90
N SER A 89 0.13 24.29 -10.79
CA SER A 89 -0.11 23.85 -12.15
C SER A 89 1.24 23.50 -12.76
N LYS A 90 1.51 22.21 -12.98
CA LYS A 90 2.49 21.85 -14.00
C LYS A 90 1.90 22.37 -15.32
N PRO A 91 2.56 23.26 -16.07
CA PRO A 91 2.06 23.63 -17.37
C PRO A 91 1.98 22.38 -18.24
N ILE A 92 0.77 22.13 -18.73
CA ILE A 92 0.49 21.19 -19.81
C ILE A 92 1.16 21.80 -21.05
N ALA A 93 2.34 21.29 -21.43
CA ALA A 93 2.79 21.45 -22.80
C ALA A 93 1.96 20.47 -23.66
N LYS A 94 1.11 21.08 -24.49
CA LYS A 94 0.19 20.47 -25.46
C LYS A 94 0.94 19.69 -26.57
N PRO A 95 0.22 18.84 -27.34
CA PRO A 95 0.75 17.67 -28.04
C PRO A 95 1.38 18.01 -29.40
N VAL A 96 2.41 17.27 -29.80
CA VAL A 96 2.89 17.25 -31.19
C VAL A 96 2.79 15.82 -31.73
N GLU A 97 1.79 15.69 -32.60
CA GLU A 97 1.66 14.88 -33.81
C GLU A 97 2.33 13.51 -33.96
N VAL A 98 1.50 12.64 -34.53
CA VAL A 98 1.68 11.23 -34.79
C VAL A 98 2.33 11.02 -36.17
N LYS A 99 3.09 9.92 -36.28
CA LYS A 99 3.37 9.04 -37.45
C LYS A 99 4.73 9.26 -38.15
N PRO A 100 5.32 8.23 -38.81
CA PRO A 100 4.82 6.86 -39.02
C PRO A 100 5.80 5.72 -38.64
N VAL A 101 5.18 4.56 -38.43
CA VAL A 101 5.65 3.18 -38.58
C VAL A 101 6.82 3.00 -39.57
N VAL A 102 7.92 2.33 -39.17
CA VAL A 102 8.52 1.21 -39.94
C VAL A 102 9.21 0.22 -38.99
N LYS A 103 8.69 -1.01 -38.96
CA LYS A 103 9.38 -2.19 -38.45
C LYS A 103 10.44 -2.62 -39.48
N PRO A 104 11.72 -2.85 -39.14
CA PRO A 104 12.59 -3.62 -40.01
C PRO A 104 12.44 -5.11 -39.68
N ALA A 105 11.61 -5.79 -40.47
CA ALA A 105 11.70 -7.23 -40.64
C ALA A 105 12.96 -7.54 -41.45
N VAL A 106 14.03 -7.98 -40.78
CA VAL A 106 15.18 -8.59 -41.47
C VAL A 106 14.85 -10.06 -41.72
N LYS A 107 14.48 -10.34 -42.97
CA LYS A 107 14.48 -11.65 -43.58
C LYS A 107 15.91 -12.22 -43.55
N LYS A 108 16.04 -13.51 -43.26
CA LYS A 108 16.98 -14.41 -43.98
C LYS A 108 16.51 -15.86 -43.80
N ALA A 109 15.61 -16.25 -44.68
CA ALA A 109 15.54 -17.64 -45.13
C ALA A 109 16.52 -17.81 -46.30
N VAL A 110 17.02 -19.04 -46.45
CA VAL A 110 17.69 -19.63 -47.62
C VAL A 110 19.21 -19.44 -47.73
N VAL A 111 19.93 -20.51 -47.34
CA VAL A 111 21.04 -21.03 -48.15
C VAL A 111 20.77 -22.52 -48.36
N LYS A 112 20.60 -22.90 -49.64
CA LYS A 112 20.54 -24.26 -50.16
C LYS A 112 21.94 -24.90 -50.09
N PRO A 113 22.03 -26.24 -50.15
CA PRO A 113 22.70 -26.81 -51.33
C PRO A 113 21.84 -27.95 -51.91
N THR A 114 21.34 -27.81 -53.14
CA THR A 114 22.00 -28.32 -54.37
C THR A 114 22.29 -29.82 -54.36
N VAL A 115 21.36 -30.59 -54.97
CA VAL A 115 21.52 -31.64 -56.03
C VAL A 115 22.52 -32.80 -55.82
N PRO A 116 22.57 -33.87 -56.65
CA PRO A 116 21.63 -34.43 -57.64
C PRO A 116 21.58 -36.00 -57.61
N THR A 117 20.88 -36.59 -58.59
CA THR A 117 21.16 -37.88 -59.26
C THR A 117 20.98 -39.20 -58.50
N GLY A 118 20.20 -40.10 -59.10
CA GLY A 118 20.15 -41.53 -58.79
C GLY A 118 18.87 -42.15 -59.29
#